data_AF-A0A1Y5FLK5-F1
#
_entry.id   AF-A0A1Y5FLK5-F1
#
_cell.length_a   1.000
_cell.length_b   1.000
_cell.length_c   1.000
_cell.angle_alpha   90.00
_cell.angle_beta   90.00
_cell.angle_gamma   90.00
#
_symmetry.space_group_name_H-M   'P 1'
#
loop_
_entity.id
_entity.type
_entity.pdbx_description
1 polymer ?
#
loop_
_entity_poly.entity_id
_entity_poly.type
_entity_poly.pdbx_seq_one_letter_code
_entity_poly.pdbx_strand_id
1 'polypeptide(L)'
;MRLINEAIARQANHEDQCTGRFLGGRFKSQALLDEQALFTCMAYVDLNPIRAKMAKIPERSHHTSVKKRIVRAKTAHQLNHPQQEKSLIRFASNPRQDMPEGLSCRLSDYLELVDWTGRIVRNDKRCAIDHNIPPILTRLNIRADNWLTLSTQFEGRFGRVIATLQHLKMACESMNYRRIPGLSNSKLLFEGG
;
A
#
# COMPACT_ATOMS: atom_id res chain seq x y z
N MET A 1 16.03 17.73 15.79
CA MET A 1 16.82 16.84 14.91
C MET A 1 18.27 16.62 15.34
N ARG A 2 18.95 17.56 16.04
CA ARG A 2 20.38 17.42 16.39
C ARG A 2 20.75 16.06 17.02
N LEU A 3 20.02 15.64 18.06
CA LEU A 3 20.31 14.40 18.79
C LEU A 3 20.14 13.13 17.93
N ILE A 4 19.09 13.07 17.10
CA ILE A 4 18.84 11.93 16.20
C ILE A 4 19.95 11.83 15.14
N ASN A 5 20.31 12.98 14.58
CA ASN A 5 21.27 13.07 13.48
C ASN A 5 22.71 12.79 13.93
N GLU A 6 23.06 13.14 15.17
CA GLU A 6 24.40 12.98 15.70
C GLU A 6 24.81 11.51 15.79
N ALA A 7 23.93 10.64 16.30
CA ALA A 7 24.22 9.21 16.40
C ALA A 7 24.46 8.58 15.02
N ILE A 8 23.59 8.90 14.04
CA ILE A 8 23.70 8.40 12.67
C ILE A 8 24.98 8.93 12.00
N ALA A 9 25.29 10.23 12.18
CA ALA A 9 26.48 10.85 11.62
C ALA A 9 27.78 10.24 12.17
N ARG A 10 27.84 9.95 13.48
CA ARG A 10 29.00 9.29 14.08
C ARG A 10 29.19 7.87 13.55
N GLN A 11 28.10 7.10 13.43
CA GLN A 11 28.14 5.74 12.92
C GLN A 11 28.63 5.70 11.46
N ALA A 12 28.07 6.54 10.58
CA ALA A 12 28.47 6.60 9.18
C ALA A 12 29.93 7.05 9.01
N ASN A 13 30.37 8.08 9.74
CA ASN A 13 31.77 8.52 9.71
C ASN A 13 32.74 7.42 10.18
N HIS A 14 32.35 6.64 11.19
CA HIS A 14 33.14 5.51 11.66
C HIS A 14 33.22 4.39 10.61
N GLU A 15 32.11 4.06 9.96
CA GLU A 15 32.06 3.06 8.86
C GLU A 15 32.93 3.49 7.67
N ASP A 16 32.90 4.76 7.29
CA ASP A 16 33.67 5.32 6.16
C ASP A 16 35.10 5.72 6.54
N GLN A 17 35.54 5.47 7.78
CA GLN A 17 36.85 5.86 8.31
C GLN A 17 37.18 7.36 8.10
N CYS A 18 36.17 8.23 8.17
CA CYS A 18 36.31 9.65 7.92
C CYS A 18 35.87 10.49 9.14
N THR A 19 36.13 11.80 9.07
CA THR A 19 35.72 12.75 10.10
C THR A 19 35.02 13.95 9.46
N GLY A 20 34.25 14.68 10.27
CA GLY A 20 33.58 15.90 9.83
C GLY A 20 32.07 15.75 9.72
N ARG A 21 31.48 16.62 8.90
CA ARG A 21 30.02 16.81 8.86
C ARG A 21 29.37 15.83 7.89
N PHE A 22 28.66 14.84 8.42
CA PHE A 22 27.88 13.89 7.61
C PHE A 22 26.59 14.50 7.04
N LEU A 23 25.85 15.30 7.84
CA LEU A 23 24.55 15.86 7.47
C LEU A 23 24.58 17.38 7.27
N GLY A 24 23.77 17.87 6.33
CA GLY A 24 23.58 19.30 6.07
C GLY A 24 23.16 20.10 7.30
N GLY A 25 23.50 21.39 7.32
CA GLY A 25 23.43 22.18 8.56
C GLY A 25 22.11 22.78 8.97
N ARG A 26 21.11 22.75 8.11
CA ARG A 26 19.80 23.33 8.38
C ARG A 26 18.73 22.32 8.01
N PHE A 27 17.87 22.01 8.98
CA PHE A 27 16.65 21.26 8.78
C PHE A 27 15.49 22.23 8.78
N LYS A 28 14.54 22.04 7.87
CA LYS A 28 13.29 22.79 7.87
C LYS A 28 12.24 21.94 8.57
N SER A 29 11.49 22.56 9.47
CA SER A 29 10.30 21.97 10.09
C SER A 29 9.11 22.79 9.64
N GLN A 30 8.10 22.14 9.08
CA GLN A 30 6.84 22.77 8.68
C GLN A 30 5.73 22.04 9.42
N ALA A 31 4.88 22.80 10.12
CA ALA A 31 3.71 22.24 10.78
C ALA A 31 2.65 21.88 9.75
N LEU A 32 2.08 20.68 9.86
CA LEU A 32 0.95 20.24 9.06
C LEU A 32 -0.30 20.51 9.89
N LEU A 33 -1.13 21.44 9.42
CA LEU A 33 -2.22 22.02 10.23
C LEU A 33 -3.57 21.35 9.98
N ASP A 34 -3.69 20.57 8.92
CA ASP A 34 -4.91 19.86 8.55
C ASP A 34 -4.58 18.54 7.85
N GLU A 35 -5.65 17.78 7.56
CA GLU A 35 -5.54 16.46 6.95
C GLU A 35 -5.09 16.53 5.48
N GLN A 36 -5.43 17.61 4.77
CA GLN A 36 -5.01 17.79 3.38
C GLN A 36 -3.49 18.01 3.30
N ALA A 37 -2.93 18.82 4.20
CA ALA A 37 -1.50 19.03 4.36
C ALA A 37 -0.80 17.72 4.74
N LEU A 38 -1.42 16.92 5.62
CA LEU A 38 -0.91 15.59 5.97
C LEU A 38 -0.84 14.66 4.75
N PHE A 39 -1.93 14.47 4.02
CA PHE A 39 -1.93 13.60 2.83
C PHE A 39 -1.01 14.12 1.73
N THR A 40 -0.93 15.44 1.55
CA THR A 40 0.00 16.07 0.61
C THR A 40 1.46 15.73 0.97
N CYS A 41 1.82 15.85 2.26
CA CYS A 41 3.16 15.50 2.72
C CYS A 41 3.45 14.00 2.65
N MET A 42 2.47 13.15 2.97
CA MET A 42 2.61 11.69 2.82
C MET A 42 2.88 11.32 1.36
N ALA A 43 2.05 11.82 0.42
CA ALA A 43 2.24 11.58 -1.01
C ALA A 43 3.57 12.16 -1.52
N TYR A 44 3.96 13.35 -1.05
CA TYR A 44 5.25 13.96 -1.38
C TYR A 44 6.41 13.02 -1.03
N VAL A 45 6.42 12.46 0.19
CA VAL A 45 7.47 11.56 0.67
C VAL A 45 7.44 10.22 -0.07
N ASP A 46 6.26 9.62 -0.23
CA ASP A 46 6.10 8.31 -0.88
C ASP A 46 6.48 8.36 -2.38
N LEU A 47 6.37 9.52 -3.02
CA LEU A 47 6.80 9.75 -4.41
C LEU A 47 8.28 10.17 -4.55
N ASN A 48 9.01 10.40 -3.46
CA ASN A 48 10.42 10.82 -3.54
C ASN A 48 11.31 9.82 -4.29
N PRO A 49 11.20 8.49 -4.10
CA PRO A 49 12.01 7.55 -4.88
C PRO A 49 11.73 7.59 -6.38
N ILE A 50 10.50 7.94 -6.79
CA ILE A 50 10.15 8.13 -8.20
C ILE A 50 10.79 9.41 -8.72
N ARG A 51 10.70 10.50 -7.95
CA ARG A 51 11.35 11.78 -8.26
C ARG A 51 12.87 11.65 -8.34
N ALA A 52 13.47 10.79 -7.52
CA ALA A 52 14.90 10.49 -7.52
C ALA A 52 15.31 9.45 -8.58
N LYS A 53 14.35 8.94 -9.39
CA LYS A 53 14.56 7.86 -10.38
C LYS A 53 15.07 6.54 -9.80
N MET A 54 14.89 6.33 -8.51
CA MET A 54 15.19 5.08 -7.81
C MET A 54 14.07 4.05 -8.00
N ALA A 55 12.86 4.49 -8.37
CA ALA A 55 11.73 3.63 -8.68
C ALA A 55 10.90 4.20 -9.84
N LYS A 56 10.20 3.33 -10.58
CA LYS A 56 9.27 3.73 -11.64
C LYS A 56 7.82 3.87 -11.15
N ILE A 57 7.47 3.16 -10.07
CA ILE A 57 6.11 3.09 -9.52
C ILE A 57 6.18 2.94 -7.98
N PRO A 58 5.15 3.38 -7.22
CA PRO A 58 5.13 3.31 -5.76
C PRO A 58 5.35 1.91 -5.19
N GLU A 59 4.86 0.89 -5.88
CA GLU A 59 4.99 -0.53 -5.55
C GLU A 59 6.44 -1.02 -5.56
N ARG A 60 7.36 -0.28 -6.19
CA ARG A 60 8.79 -0.61 -6.28
C ARG A 60 9.68 0.37 -5.51
N SER A 61 9.09 1.37 -4.84
CA SER A 61 9.81 2.34 -4.01
C SER A 61 10.25 1.69 -2.69
N HIS A 62 11.47 1.16 -2.66
CA HIS A 62 12.05 0.57 -1.45
C HIS A 62 12.07 1.58 -0.29
N HIS A 63 11.85 1.08 0.93
CA HIS A 63 11.88 1.87 2.18
C HIS A 63 10.84 3.01 2.28
N THR A 64 9.70 2.92 1.57
CA THR A 64 8.59 3.89 1.69
C THR A 64 7.41 3.36 2.51
N SER A 65 6.59 4.28 3.03
CA SER A 65 5.40 3.93 3.79
C SER A 65 4.32 3.33 2.88
N VAL A 66 4.15 3.87 1.67
CA VAL A 66 3.25 3.33 0.64
C VAL A 66 3.59 1.88 0.30
N LYS A 67 4.88 1.54 0.16
CA LYS A 67 5.30 0.16 -0.12
C LYS A 67 4.93 -0.79 1.01
N LYS A 68 5.18 -0.43 2.26
CA LYS A 68 4.81 -1.26 3.42
C LYS A 68 3.30 -1.51 3.47
N ARG A 69 2.50 -0.45 3.29
CA ARG A 69 1.03 -0.55 3.25
C ARG A 69 0.55 -1.46 2.13
N ILE A 70 1.12 -1.33 0.94
CA ILE A 70 0.80 -2.18 -0.21
C ILE A 70 1.15 -3.65 0.05
N VAL A 71 2.33 -3.94 0.60
CA VAL A 71 2.75 -5.31 0.93
C VAL A 71 1.78 -5.92 1.94
N ARG A 72 1.45 -5.20 3.01
CA ARG A 72 0.50 -5.68 4.02
C ARG A 72 -0.90 -5.91 3.44
N ALA A 73 -1.40 -4.98 2.63
CA ALA A 73 -2.69 -5.11 1.96
C ALA A 73 -2.74 -6.32 1.02
N LYS A 74 -1.65 -6.60 0.28
CA LYS A 74 -1.53 -7.81 -0.54
C LYS A 74 -1.54 -9.08 0.30
N THR A 75 -0.77 -9.14 1.39
CA THR A 75 -0.79 -10.30 2.30
C THR A 75 -2.17 -10.53 2.92
N ALA A 76 -2.90 -9.46 3.23
CA ALA A 76 -4.26 -9.54 3.73
C ALA A 76 -5.31 -9.81 2.64
N HIS A 77 -4.92 -9.80 1.35
CA HIS A 77 -5.81 -9.90 0.18
C HIS A 77 -6.97 -8.88 0.16
N GLN A 78 -6.83 -7.78 0.92
CA GLN A 78 -7.85 -6.75 1.04
C GLN A 78 -7.18 -5.39 1.33
N LEU A 79 -7.49 -4.40 0.49
CA LEU A 79 -6.93 -3.05 0.57
C LEU A 79 -7.30 -2.32 1.87
N ASN A 80 -8.58 -2.27 2.18
CA ASN A 80 -9.10 -1.57 3.37
C ASN A 80 -9.28 -2.51 4.56
N HIS A 81 -8.43 -3.55 4.67
CA HIS A 81 -8.51 -4.53 5.75
C HIS A 81 -8.33 -3.84 7.13
N PRO A 82 -9.06 -4.24 8.18
CA PRO A 82 -8.90 -3.64 9.52
C PRO A 82 -7.50 -3.81 10.11
N GLN A 83 -6.84 -4.94 9.83
CA GLN A 83 -5.48 -5.23 10.27
C GLN A 83 -4.43 -4.72 9.27
N GLN A 84 -4.14 -3.42 9.33
CA GLN A 84 -3.14 -2.74 8.49
C GLN A 84 -1.70 -2.89 9.02
N GLU A 85 -0.75 -2.17 8.41
CA GLU A 85 0.66 -2.18 8.78
C GLU A 85 0.86 -1.60 10.18
N LYS A 86 1.29 -2.44 11.13
CA LYS A 86 1.35 -2.09 12.56
C LYS A 86 2.32 -0.94 12.87
N SER A 87 3.36 -0.76 12.05
CA SER A 87 4.34 0.31 12.24
C SER A 87 3.87 1.69 11.73
N LEU A 88 2.66 1.77 11.17
CA LEU A 88 2.11 2.99 10.58
C LEU A 88 0.70 3.27 11.12
N ILE A 89 0.31 4.55 11.17
CA ILE A 89 -1.07 4.92 11.49
C ILE A 89 -2.04 4.28 10.50
N ARG A 90 -3.15 3.72 11.02
CA ARG A 90 -4.17 3.04 10.20
C ARG A 90 -5.05 4.06 9.47
N PHE A 91 -5.56 3.65 8.31
CA PHE A 91 -6.65 4.32 7.61
C PHE A 91 -7.99 3.86 8.20
N ALA A 92 -8.71 4.75 8.87
CA ALA A 92 -9.93 4.47 9.64
C ALA A 92 -11.23 4.64 8.82
N SER A 93 -11.15 4.99 7.52
CA SER A 93 -12.32 5.26 6.66
C SER A 93 -13.13 6.49 7.10
N ASN A 94 -14.37 6.65 6.61
CA ASN A 94 -15.18 7.86 6.82
C ASN A 94 -15.49 8.16 8.30
N PRO A 95 -15.52 9.45 8.71
CA PRO A 95 -15.89 9.88 10.05
C PRO A 95 -17.21 9.26 10.51
N ARG A 96 -17.19 8.60 11.68
CA ARG A 96 -18.38 8.15 12.42
C ARG A 96 -18.23 8.58 13.87
N GLN A 97 -19.35 8.71 14.59
CA GLN A 97 -19.37 9.16 15.99
C GLN A 97 -18.40 8.36 16.90
N ASP A 98 -18.23 7.06 16.64
CA ASP A 98 -17.29 6.18 17.36
C ASP A 98 -16.12 5.74 16.46
N MET A 99 -15.34 6.68 15.93
CA MET A 99 -14.22 6.34 15.06
C MET A 99 -13.01 5.83 15.86
N PRO A 100 -12.47 4.65 15.53
CA PRO A 100 -11.18 4.21 16.05
C PRO A 100 -10.05 5.10 15.50
N GLU A 101 -9.19 5.63 16.38
CA GLU A 101 -8.04 6.52 16.06
C GLU A 101 -7.34 6.17 14.74
N GLY A 102 -7.23 7.10 13.79
CA GLY A 102 -6.60 6.84 12.49
C GLY A 102 -6.82 7.97 11.48
N LEU A 103 -6.32 7.77 10.26
CA LEU A 103 -6.49 8.70 9.14
C LEU A 103 -7.92 8.58 8.59
N SER A 104 -8.60 9.71 8.38
CA SER A 104 -10.01 9.79 7.96
C SER A 104 -10.16 9.62 6.45
N CYS A 105 -9.47 8.63 5.87
CA CYS A 105 -9.70 8.20 4.50
C CYS A 105 -9.49 6.69 4.38
N ARG A 106 -9.87 6.12 3.24
CA ARG A 106 -9.59 4.71 2.93
C ARG A 106 -8.18 4.60 2.37
N LEU A 107 -7.50 3.47 2.60
CA LEU A 107 -6.20 3.20 1.99
C LEU A 107 -6.31 3.22 0.46
N SER A 108 -7.40 2.71 -0.11
CA SER A 108 -7.66 2.77 -1.56
C SER A 108 -7.61 4.20 -2.11
N ASP A 109 -8.25 5.13 -1.42
CA ASP A 109 -8.38 6.53 -1.87
C ASP A 109 -7.02 7.23 -1.81
N TYR A 110 -6.25 6.95 -0.75
CA TYR A 110 -4.88 7.43 -0.62
C TYR A 110 -3.97 6.88 -1.74
N LEU A 111 -4.09 5.61 -2.10
CA LEU A 111 -3.28 5.03 -3.17
C LEU A 111 -3.61 5.66 -4.52
N GLU A 112 -4.88 5.90 -4.82
CA GLU A 112 -5.30 6.62 -6.03
C GLU A 112 -4.75 8.04 -6.07
N LEU A 113 -4.83 8.77 -4.94
CA LEU A 113 -4.24 10.10 -4.80
C LEU A 113 -2.73 10.07 -5.12
N VAL A 114 -1.99 9.09 -4.62
CA VAL A 114 -0.55 8.91 -4.89
C VAL A 114 -0.31 8.62 -6.38
N ASP A 115 -1.10 7.75 -7.00
CA ASP A 115 -0.94 7.40 -8.42
C ASP A 115 -1.24 8.59 -9.34
N TRP A 116 -2.34 9.31 -9.11
CA TRP A 116 -2.68 10.54 -9.84
C TRP A 116 -1.60 11.60 -9.65
N THR A 117 -1.17 11.84 -8.42
CA THR A 117 -0.10 12.82 -8.13
C THR A 117 1.20 12.43 -8.82
N GLY A 118 1.56 11.15 -8.84
CA GLY A 118 2.76 10.65 -9.50
C GLY A 118 2.74 10.77 -11.03
N ARG A 119 1.56 10.74 -11.65
CA ARG A 119 1.38 10.92 -13.11
C ARG A 119 1.36 12.38 -13.53
N ILE A 120 0.75 13.25 -12.72
CA ILE A 120 0.56 14.69 -13.02
C ILE A 120 1.88 15.48 -12.90
N VAL A 121 2.95 14.89 -12.35
CA VAL A 121 4.28 15.53 -12.30
C VAL A 121 4.69 15.94 -13.72
N ARG A 122 4.55 17.24 -14.02
CA ARG A 122 4.62 17.90 -15.33
C ARG A 122 5.68 17.34 -16.28
N ASN A 123 5.39 17.39 -17.58
CA ASN A 123 6.29 17.08 -18.70
C ASN A 123 7.67 17.80 -18.65
N ASP A 124 7.81 18.86 -17.84
CA ASP A 124 9.08 19.57 -17.62
C ASP A 124 9.96 18.94 -16.51
N LYS A 125 9.44 17.99 -15.74
CA LYS A 125 10.17 17.24 -14.71
C LYS A 125 10.35 15.79 -15.13
N ARG A 126 11.61 15.36 -15.19
CA ARG A 126 12.11 14.07 -15.74
C ARG A 126 11.64 12.78 -15.01
N CYS A 127 10.59 12.83 -14.19
CA CYS A 127 10.32 11.84 -13.15
C CYS A 127 8.81 11.62 -12.86
N ALA A 128 8.01 11.40 -13.89
CA ALA A 128 6.57 11.07 -13.78
C ALA A 128 6.33 9.56 -13.93
N ILE A 129 5.25 9.05 -13.32
CA ILE A 129 4.73 7.71 -13.62
C ILE A 129 4.19 7.73 -15.05
N ASP A 130 4.62 6.77 -15.88
CA ASP A 130 4.18 6.66 -17.27
C ASP A 130 2.65 6.46 -17.37
N HIS A 131 1.99 7.22 -18.26
CA HIS A 131 0.56 7.16 -18.49
C HIS A 131 0.10 5.81 -19.04
N ASN A 132 0.99 5.07 -19.72
CA ASN A 132 0.72 3.73 -20.24
C ASN A 132 0.67 2.66 -19.15
N ILE A 133 1.18 2.97 -17.94
CA ILE A 133 1.09 2.05 -16.80
C ILE A 133 -0.37 2.06 -16.28
N PRO A 134 -1.03 0.91 -16.10
CA PRO A 134 -2.42 0.84 -15.58
C PRO A 134 -2.56 1.53 -14.22
N PRO A 135 -3.76 2.02 -13.81
CA PRO A 135 -3.98 2.62 -12.48
C PRO A 135 -3.53 1.72 -11.33
N ILE A 136 -3.07 2.31 -10.23
CA ILE A 136 -2.47 1.55 -9.10
C ILE A 136 -3.37 0.43 -8.59
N LEU A 137 -4.68 0.64 -8.46
CA LEU A 137 -5.58 -0.39 -7.97
C LEU A 137 -5.66 -1.60 -8.92
N THR A 138 -5.61 -1.35 -10.24
CA THR A 138 -5.52 -2.40 -11.26
C THR A 138 -4.20 -3.18 -11.13
N ARG A 139 -3.07 -2.50 -10.94
CA ARG A 139 -1.74 -3.14 -10.79
C ARG A 139 -1.60 -3.96 -9.52
N LEU A 140 -2.34 -3.61 -8.48
CA LEU A 140 -2.32 -4.33 -7.22
C LEU A 140 -3.06 -5.67 -7.28
N ASN A 141 -3.83 -5.94 -8.34
CA ASN A 141 -4.62 -7.16 -8.55
C ASN A 141 -5.57 -7.49 -7.37
N ILE A 142 -5.92 -6.48 -6.58
CA ILE A 142 -6.93 -6.55 -5.52
C ILE A 142 -8.18 -5.92 -6.12
N ARG A 143 -8.84 -6.67 -7.01
CA ARG A 143 -9.72 -6.11 -8.05
C ARG A 143 -11.18 -5.95 -7.60
N ALA A 144 -11.76 -4.79 -7.92
CA ALA A 144 -13.20 -4.60 -8.08
C ALA A 144 -13.81 -5.56 -9.11
N ASP A 145 -12.99 -6.12 -9.98
CA ASP A 145 -13.30 -7.05 -11.06
C ASP A 145 -13.44 -8.49 -10.52
N ASN A 146 -12.70 -8.83 -9.45
CA ASN A 146 -12.97 -10.04 -8.68
C ASN A 146 -14.29 -9.88 -7.96
N TRP A 147 -14.57 -8.71 -7.37
CA TRP A 147 -15.89 -8.38 -6.80
C TRP A 147 -17.02 -8.39 -7.83
N LEU A 148 -16.81 -7.86 -9.04
CA LEU A 148 -17.77 -7.90 -10.14
C LEU A 148 -17.98 -9.34 -10.61
N THR A 149 -16.92 -10.12 -10.78
CA THR A 149 -17.02 -11.54 -11.13
C THR A 149 -17.72 -12.33 -10.02
N LEU A 150 -17.42 -12.04 -8.76
CA LEU A 150 -18.08 -12.63 -7.59
C LEU A 150 -19.56 -12.22 -7.52
N SER A 151 -19.92 -10.98 -7.83
CA SER A 151 -21.30 -10.47 -7.69
C SER A 151 -22.18 -10.69 -8.92
N THR A 152 -21.61 -10.92 -10.11
CA THR A 152 -22.35 -11.06 -11.38
C THR A 152 -22.23 -12.43 -12.05
N GLN A 153 -21.21 -13.25 -11.71
CA GLN A 153 -20.99 -14.59 -12.28
C GLN A 153 -20.98 -15.67 -11.19
N PHE A 154 -21.69 -15.42 -10.09
CA PHE A 154 -21.67 -16.23 -8.86
C PHE A 154 -22.00 -17.71 -9.13
N GLU A 155 -23.10 -17.98 -9.84
CA GLU A 155 -23.57 -19.35 -10.14
C GLU A 155 -22.75 -20.07 -11.22
N GLY A 156 -22.11 -19.31 -12.13
CA GLY A 156 -21.34 -19.88 -13.25
C GLY A 156 -19.89 -20.22 -12.91
N ARG A 157 -19.31 -19.54 -11.91
CA ARG A 157 -17.90 -19.69 -11.50
C ARG A 157 -17.71 -20.54 -10.25
N PHE A 158 -18.73 -20.64 -9.40
CA PHE A 158 -18.68 -21.42 -8.17
C PHE A 158 -19.76 -22.49 -8.23
N GLY A 159 -19.37 -23.74 -7.94
CA GLY A 159 -20.31 -24.86 -7.89
C GLY A 159 -21.13 -24.82 -6.61
N ARG A 160 -20.74 -25.63 -5.61
CA ARG A 160 -21.50 -25.78 -4.36
C ARG A 160 -20.98 -24.96 -3.17
N VAL A 161 -19.73 -24.48 -3.23
CA VAL A 161 -19.06 -23.87 -2.08
C VAL A 161 -18.19 -22.70 -2.54
N ILE A 162 -18.24 -21.60 -1.82
CA ILE A 162 -17.42 -20.41 -2.04
C ILE A 162 -16.85 -19.92 -0.71
N ALA A 163 -15.53 -19.75 -0.65
CA ALA A 163 -14.84 -19.22 0.50
C ALA A 163 -13.40 -18.81 0.13
N THR A 164 -12.72 -18.13 1.05
CA THR A 164 -11.26 -18.01 0.98
C THR A 164 -10.62 -19.39 1.11
N LEU A 165 -9.43 -19.59 0.56
CA LEU A 165 -8.79 -20.91 0.46
C LEU A 165 -8.67 -21.61 1.82
N GLN A 166 -8.36 -20.85 2.86
CA GLN A 166 -8.27 -21.35 4.24
C GLN A 166 -9.62 -21.91 4.73
N HIS A 167 -10.70 -21.16 4.55
CA HIS A 167 -12.04 -21.60 4.97
C HIS A 167 -12.60 -22.69 4.06
N LEU A 168 -12.23 -22.73 2.79
CA LEU A 168 -12.65 -23.77 1.86
C LEU A 168 -12.03 -25.12 2.21
N LYS A 169 -10.76 -25.14 2.64
CA LYS A 169 -10.10 -26.33 3.19
C LYS A 169 -10.79 -26.82 4.45
N MET A 170 -10.98 -25.93 5.43
CA MET A 170 -11.63 -26.28 6.71
C MET A 170 -13.07 -26.79 6.51
N ALA A 171 -13.85 -26.16 5.63
CA ALA A 171 -15.22 -26.56 5.32
C ALA A 171 -15.30 -27.90 4.57
N CYS A 172 -14.36 -28.18 3.66
CA CYS A 172 -14.33 -29.45 2.94
C CYS A 172 -13.90 -30.62 3.83
N GLU A 173 -12.98 -30.37 4.77
CA GLU A 173 -12.57 -31.35 5.79
C GLU A 173 -13.74 -31.69 6.72
N SER A 174 -14.48 -30.69 7.22
CA SER A 174 -15.64 -30.94 8.10
C SER A 174 -16.81 -31.64 7.41
N MET A 175 -16.93 -31.50 6.08
CA MET A 175 -17.98 -32.12 5.27
C MET A 175 -17.54 -33.43 4.58
N ASN A 176 -16.36 -33.99 4.92
CA ASN A 176 -15.82 -35.24 4.34
C ASN A 176 -15.71 -35.24 2.79
N TYR A 177 -15.38 -34.10 2.18
CA TYR A 177 -15.15 -34.02 0.73
C TYR A 177 -13.79 -34.63 0.35
N ARG A 178 -13.78 -35.55 -0.64
CA ARG A 178 -12.54 -36.15 -1.18
C ARG A 178 -11.72 -35.20 -2.09
N ARG A 179 -12.35 -34.15 -2.62
CA ARG A 179 -11.71 -33.09 -3.43
C ARG A 179 -12.32 -31.76 -3.03
N ILE A 180 -11.53 -30.69 -3.07
CA ILE A 180 -11.97 -29.33 -2.72
C ILE A 180 -12.62 -28.67 -3.96
N PRO A 181 -13.96 -28.62 -4.07
CA PRO A 181 -14.62 -27.98 -5.21
C PRO A 181 -14.33 -26.48 -5.24
N GLY A 182 -14.15 -25.92 -6.43
CA GLY A 182 -13.91 -24.48 -6.60
C GLY A 182 -12.53 -23.99 -6.16
N LEU A 183 -11.60 -24.87 -5.75
CA LEU A 183 -10.26 -24.51 -5.29
C LEU A 183 -9.51 -23.58 -6.26
N SER A 184 -9.50 -23.93 -7.56
CA SER A 184 -8.80 -23.14 -8.57
C SER A 184 -9.40 -21.75 -8.75
N ASN A 185 -10.74 -21.65 -8.73
CA ASN A 185 -11.44 -20.37 -8.88
C ASN A 185 -11.33 -19.52 -7.60
N SER A 186 -11.40 -20.15 -6.41
CA SER A 186 -11.17 -19.44 -5.15
C SER A 186 -9.73 -18.94 -5.02
N LYS A 187 -8.74 -19.72 -5.46
CA LYS A 187 -7.35 -19.27 -5.53
C LYS A 187 -7.18 -18.10 -6.50
N LEU A 188 -7.75 -18.22 -7.70
CA LEU A 188 -7.68 -17.18 -8.73
C LEU A 188 -8.36 -15.86 -8.29
N LEU A 189 -9.54 -15.94 -7.67
CA LEU A 189 -10.41 -14.79 -7.40
C LEU A 189 -10.22 -14.19 -5.99
N PHE A 190 -9.78 -14.96 -5.00
CA PHE A 190 -9.52 -14.45 -3.65
C PHE A 190 -8.03 -14.31 -3.32
N GLU A 191 -7.14 -15.08 -3.95
CA GLU A 191 -5.70 -15.02 -3.67
C GLU A 191 -4.87 -14.35 -4.77
N GLY A 192 -5.48 -14.15 -5.95
CA GLY A 192 -4.80 -13.62 -7.13
C GLY A 192 -3.88 -14.66 -7.74
N GLY A 193 -4.18 -15.07 -8.99
CA GLY A 193 -3.36 -16.02 -9.75
C GLY A 193 -1.93 -15.57 -9.96
#